data_AF-A0A2D4YCX9-F1
#
_entry.id   AF-A0A2D4YCX9-F1
#
_cell.length_a   1.000
_cell.length_b   1.000
_cell.length_c   1.000
_cell.angle_alpha   90.00
_cell.angle_beta   90.00
_cell.angle_gamma   90.00
#
_symmetry.space_group_name_H-M   'P 1'
#
loop_
_entity.id
_entity.type
_entity.pdbx_description
1 polymer ?
#
loop_
_entity_poly.entity_id
_entity_poly.type
_entity_poly.pdbx_seq_one_letter_code
_entity_poly.pdbx_strand_id
1 'polypeptide(L)'
;MYILDSKKTMKNKFQIMKTTKLLTLLLAIFASIAITSCVEDDDYSIPNSLGNEENAGLEQIMADLNAGTLTEISIADLKALYQAYEDGQSGFDYDHFIQIPDNLVVKGYVTSSDATGNFYKEFYMQDAPENPTAAIGVLLNQVDSYNQFNIGREVYVKLKDMYVGYNSNEVISVGGKPDGDQVGQFTANQIPTKIFRSEVTETIVPLQVNLSEINEGHVGFFVTATDVQFPENLEGSTYGDPTEDFDTRRTLQACEGFGYSNFLVETSSFANFYNTPLPTQGGTISAVVLKSYGGDDLVLLINELSDVEFSNARCMPLDINDFTVVFEDGFDGGLSQWTTFNVTGAQVWGTTNFGNPAPSAYMNGYSGGAQENEDWLISEAIDLSAVTNTFFFFETDKRYDGNDLEVYMSTDYSGGDPNSNGTWTMLDTTMDPNANSWNTWTNSGSIDVSSADGQMLYIAFKYTSTSSAAATFELDNVTVLGL
;
A
#
# COMPACT_ATOMS: atom_id res chain seq x y z
N MET A 1 -46.63 30.51 -82.84
CA MET A 1 -45.17 30.77 -82.78
C MET A 1 -44.98 32.21 -82.32
N TYR A 2 -44.40 32.38 -81.13
CA TYR A 2 -43.79 33.59 -80.53
C TYR A 2 -44.60 34.90 -80.29
N ILE A 3 -44.80 35.16 -78.98
CA ILE A 3 -44.61 36.39 -78.14
C ILE A 3 -45.37 37.72 -78.46
N LEU A 4 -45.88 38.31 -77.35
CA LEU A 4 -45.84 39.72 -76.87
C LEU A 4 -47.26 40.20 -76.50
N ASP A 5 -47.55 40.95 -75.43
CA ASP A 5 -46.88 41.51 -74.24
C ASP A 5 -47.98 42.26 -73.45
N SER A 6 -47.65 42.81 -72.27
CA SER A 6 -48.37 43.81 -71.45
C SER A 6 -49.13 43.29 -70.22
N LYS A 7 -48.37 42.98 -69.16
CA LYS A 7 -48.81 43.17 -67.76
C LYS A 7 -48.21 44.47 -67.19
N LYS A 8 -49.10 45.34 -66.74
CA LYS A 8 -48.85 46.62 -66.06
C LYS A 8 -48.67 46.34 -64.56
N THR A 9 -47.57 46.76 -63.94
CA THR A 9 -47.35 46.63 -62.49
C THR A 9 -47.04 47.97 -61.85
N MET A 10 -47.65 48.19 -60.69
CA MET A 10 -47.63 49.40 -59.87
C MET A 10 -46.23 49.77 -59.35
N LYS A 11 -45.92 51.07 -59.34
CA LYS A 11 -44.76 51.66 -58.67
C LYS A 11 -45.03 51.76 -57.16
N ASN A 12 -44.26 51.04 -56.34
CA ASN A 12 -44.09 51.35 -54.93
C ASN A 12 -42.77 52.12 -54.73
N LYS A 13 -42.85 53.30 -54.12
CA LYS A 13 -41.69 54.07 -53.65
C LYS A 13 -41.18 53.42 -52.36
N PHE A 14 -40.02 52.77 -52.41
CA PHE A 14 -39.26 52.39 -51.21
C PHE A 14 -38.15 53.43 -51.01
N GLN A 15 -38.22 54.17 -49.89
CA GLN A 15 -37.11 55.04 -49.46
C GLN A 15 -35.95 54.16 -49.00
N ILE A 16 -34.78 54.35 -49.62
CA ILE A 16 -33.52 53.73 -49.22
C ILE A 16 -33.05 54.41 -47.93
N MET A 17 -33.22 53.74 -46.79
CA MET A 17 -32.60 54.13 -45.54
C MET A 17 -31.11 53.75 -45.60
N LYS A 18 -30.21 54.70 -45.29
CA LYS A 18 -28.76 54.51 -45.30
C LYS A 18 -28.35 53.41 -44.31
N THR A 19 -28.01 52.24 -44.83
CA THR A 19 -27.60 51.02 -44.11
C THR A 19 -26.31 51.17 -43.31
N THR A 20 -25.56 52.26 -43.50
CA THR A 20 -24.27 52.51 -42.83
C THR A 20 -24.39 52.78 -41.34
N LYS A 21 -25.50 53.36 -40.85
CA LYS A 21 -25.72 53.63 -39.41
C LYS A 21 -26.26 52.41 -38.64
N LEU A 22 -27.00 51.54 -39.31
CA LEU A 22 -27.51 50.29 -38.72
C LEU A 22 -26.37 49.27 -38.56
N LEU A 23 -25.44 49.23 -39.52
CA LEU A 23 -24.26 48.36 -39.45
C LEU A 23 -23.29 48.78 -38.33
N THR A 24 -23.11 50.09 -38.10
CA THR A 24 -22.27 50.58 -36.99
C THR A 24 -22.92 50.33 -35.63
N LEU A 25 -24.25 50.39 -35.53
CA LEU A 25 -24.97 50.07 -34.31
C LEU A 25 -24.91 48.56 -33.99
N LEU A 26 -25.02 47.71 -35.01
CA LEU A 26 -24.88 46.25 -34.87
C LEU A 26 -23.44 45.82 -34.54
N LEU A 27 -22.42 46.47 -35.12
CA LEU A 27 -21.01 46.20 -34.77
C LEU A 27 -20.67 46.66 -33.34
N ALA A 28 -21.24 47.79 -32.89
CA ALA A 28 -21.04 48.28 -31.53
C ALA A 28 -21.72 47.38 -30.49
N ILE A 29 -22.89 46.82 -30.80
CA ILE A 29 -23.59 45.86 -29.93
C ILE A 29 -22.83 44.52 -29.86
N PHE A 30 -22.29 44.03 -30.98
CA PHE A 30 -21.44 42.83 -30.99
C PHE A 30 -20.10 43.04 -30.26
N ALA A 31 -19.49 44.23 -30.39
CA ALA A 31 -18.28 44.59 -29.66
C ALA A 31 -18.53 44.74 -28.15
N SER A 32 -19.72 45.21 -27.72
CA SER A 32 -20.06 45.27 -26.29
C SER A 32 -20.41 43.91 -25.67
N ILE A 33 -20.80 42.91 -26.48
CA ILE A 33 -21.02 41.53 -26.01
C ILE A 33 -19.68 40.76 -25.95
N ALA A 34 -18.70 41.12 -26.79
CA ALA A 34 -17.37 40.51 -26.80
C ALA A 34 -16.45 40.95 -25.65
N ILE A 35 -16.82 41.97 -24.87
CA ILE A 35 -16.00 42.49 -23.75
C ILE A 35 -16.57 42.05 -22.38
N THR A 36 -17.63 41.23 -22.36
CA THR A 36 -18.13 40.57 -21.13
C THR A 36 -17.93 39.06 -21.14
N SER A 37 -17.07 38.54 -22.04
CA SER A 37 -16.69 37.13 -22.10
C SER A 37 -15.20 36.90 -21.88
N CYS A 38 -14.49 37.87 -21.31
CA CYS A 38 -13.24 37.56 -20.61
C CYS A 38 -13.63 36.89 -19.29
N VAL A 39 -13.76 35.56 -19.35
CA VAL A 39 -13.50 34.71 -18.19
C VAL A 39 -12.02 34.96 -17.88
N GLU A 40 -11.77 35.70 -16.80
CA GLU A 40 -10.43 35.78 -16.21
C GLU A 40 -10.08 34.38 -15.69
N ASP A 41 -8.91 33.90 -16.12
CA ASP A 41 -8.09 32.78 -15.67
C ASP A 41 -8.77 31.49 -15.15
N ASP A 42 -8.22 30.38 -15.64
CA ASP A 42 -8.45 29.00 -15.22
C ASP A 42 -8.16 28.78 -13.72
N ASP A 43 -9.00 29.35 -12.85
CA ASP A 43 -9.13 28.92 -11.48
C ASP A 43 -10.03 27.68 -11.48
N TYR A 44 -9.41 26.51 -11.71
CA TYR A 44 -9.96 25.21 -11.32
C TYR A 44 -9.98 25.08 -9.78
N SER A 45 -10.46 26.12 -9.09
CA SER A 45 -10.84 25.96 -7.69
C SER A 45 -12.00 24.98 -7.67
N ILE A 46 -11.73 23.81 -7.10
CA ILE A 46 -12.74 22.84 -6.68
C ILE A 46 -13.84 23.65 -5.97
N PRO A 47 -15.13 23.51 -6.31
CA PRO A 47 -16.17 24.32 -5.73
C PRO A 47 -16.14 24.30 -4.20
N ASN A 48 -15.69 25.40 -3.58
CA ASN A 48 -15.70 25.63 -2.12
C ASN A 48 -17.13 25.94 -1.59
N SER A 49 -18.15 25.41 -2.25
CA SER A 49 -19.55 25.62 -1.89
C SER A 49 -20.34 24.36 -2.24
N LEU A 50 -20.14 23.27 -1.49
CA LEU A 50 -21.18 22.24 -1.39
C LEU A 50 -22.13 22.58 -0.24
N GLY A 51 -23.39 22.20 -0.45
CA GLY A 51 -24.57 22.90 0.07
C GLY A 51 -24.75 22.85 1.58
N ASN A 52 -25.52 23.82 2.08
CA ASN A 52 -25.92 23.99 3.49
C ASN A 52 -26.27 22.68 4.23
N GLU A 53 -26.78 21.67 3.53
CA GLU A 53 -27.15 20.36 4.10
C GLU A 53 -25.94 19.49 4.49
N GLU A 54 -24.86 19.48 3.69
CA GLU A 54 -23.65 18.71 3.99
C GLU A 54 -22.92 19.33 5.19
N ASN A 55 -22.81 20.67 5.22
CA ASN A 55 -22.24 21.41 6.35
C ASN A 55 -23.05 21.20 7.63
N ALA A 56 -24.38 21.24 7.55
CA ALA A 56 -25.25 20.94 8.70
C ALA A 56 -25.07 19.50 9.20
N GLY A 57 -24.86 18.54 8.29
CA GLY A 57 -24.63 17.14 8.65
C GLY A 57 -23.30 16.92 9.39
N LEU A 58 -22.23 17.60 8.95
CA LEU A 58 -20.94 17.59 9.64
C LEU A 58 -21.02 18.31 11.00
N GLU A 59 -21.65 19.47 11.07
CA GLU A 59 -21.90 20.17 12.35
C GLU A 59 -22.65 19.29 13.34
N GLN A 60 -23.62 18.50 12.86
CA GLN A 60 -24.34 17.53 13.68
C GLN A 60 -23.44 16.38 14.15
N ILE A 61 -22.53 15.86 13.31
CA ILE A 61 -21.52 14.87 13.74
C ILE A 61 -20.69 15.44 14.89
N MET A 62 -20.19 16.67 14.74
CA MET A 62 -19.37 17.31 15.77
C MET A 62 -20.16 17.53 17.06
N ALA A 63 -21.44 17.93 16.97
CA ALA A 63 -22.30 18.09 18.12
C ALA A 63 -22.57 16.75 18.83
N ASP A 64 -22.82 15.68 18.08
CA ASP A 64 -23.12 14.35 18.63
C ASP A 64 -21.89 13.69 19.28
N LEU A 65 -20.69 13.89 18.70
CA LEU A 65 -19.43 13.46 19.32
C LEU A 65 -19.20 14.18 20.66
N ASN A 66 -19.39 15.51 20.69
CA ASN A 66 -19.26 16.30 21.91
C ASN A 66 -20.31 15.95 22.97
N ALA A 67 -21.51 15.55 22.55
CA ALA A 67 -22.58 15.10 23.43
C ALA A 67 -22.44 13.64 23.89
N GLY A 68 -21.54 12.86 23.28
CA GLY A 68 -21.38 11.43 23.53
C GLY A 68 -22.54 10.56 23.01
N THR A 69 -23.34 11.06 22.06
CA THR A 69 -24.45 10.34 21.40
C THR A 69 -24.01 9.61 20.12
N LEU A 70 -22.82 9.96 19.62
CA LEU A 70 -22.09 9.32 18.53
C LEU A 70 -20.67 9.01 19.04
N THR A 71 -20.13 7.86 18.67
CA THR A 71 -18.78 7.43 19.04
C THR A 71 -17.91 7.31 17.80
N GLU A 72 -16.72 7.89 17.82
CA GLU A 72 -15.72 7.67 16.78
C GLU A 72 -15.07 6.29 16.97
N ILE A 73 -15.04 5.49 15.90
CA ILE A 73 -14.27 4.23 15.83
C ILE A 73 -13.09 4.45 14.88
N SER A 74 -11.91 3.97 15.27
CA SER A 74 -10.73 4.03 14.40
C SER A 74 -10.89 3.09 13.19
N ILE A 75 -10.18 3.35 12.10
CA ILE A 75 -10.19 2.44 10.94
C ILE A 75 -9.66 1.05 11.35
N ALA A 76 -8.61 1.01 12.18
CA ALA A 76 -8.05 -0.23 12.70
C ALA A 76 -9.07 -1.04 13.50
N ASP A 77 -9.78 -0.40 14.45
CA ASP A 77 -10.80 -1.08 15.28
C ASP A 77 -12.00 -1.54 14.45
N LEU A 78 -12.38 -0.78 13.42
CA LEU A 78 -13.47 -1.17 12.52
C LEU A 78 -13.09 -2.40 11.68
N LYS A 79 -11.85 -2.47 11.18
CA LYS A 79 -11.32 -3.67 10.50
C LYS A 79 -11.25 -4.85 11.47
N ALA A 80 -10.74 -4.64 12.68
CA ALA A 80 -10.65 -5.69 13.70
C ALA A 80 -12.04 -6.23 14.11
N LEU A 81 -13.05 -5.36 14.19
CA LEU A 81 -14.44 -5.76 14.41
C LEU A 81 -14.95 -6.72 13.32
N TYR A 82 -14.66 -6.41 12.05
CA TYR A 82 -15.02 -7.28 10.94
C TYR A 82 -14.20 -8.58 10.94
N GLN A 83 -12.89 -8.51 11.13
CA GLN A 83 -12.02 -9.70 11.16
C GLN A 83 -12.45 -10.69 12.25
N ALA A 84 -12.81 -10.20 13.44
CA ALA A 84 -13.32 -11.05 14.51
C ALA A 84 -14.65 -11.74 14.16
N TYR A 85 -15.49 -11.11 13.34
CA TYR A 85 -16.69 -11.74 12.81
C TYR A 85 -16.33 -12.83 11.80
N GLU A 86 -15.42 -12.51 10.86
CA GLU A 86 -14.96 -13.39 9.78
C GLU A 86 -14.31 -14.66 10.35
N ASP A 87 -13.37 -14.52 11.28
CA ASP A 87 -12.70 -15.64 11.97
C ASP A 87 -13.67 -16.52 12.77
N GLY A 88 -14.81 -15.95 13.17
CA GLY A 88 -15.88 -16.64 13.88
C GLY A 88 -16.82 -17.44 12.96
N GLN A 89 -16.73 -17.25 11.65
CA GLN A 89 -17.55 -17.99 10.68
C GLN A 89 -16.91 -19.33 10.33
N SER A 90 -17.76 -20.27 9.89
CA SER A 90 -17.30 -21.58 9.42
C SER A 90 -18.23 -22.11 8.34
N GLY A 91 -17.67 -22.75 7.32
CA GLY A 91 -18.41 -23.21 6.13
C GLY A 91 -18.20 -22.29 4.93
N PHE A 92 -18.84 -22.63 3.81
CA PHE A 92 -18.68 -21.93 2.52
C PHE A 92 -19.87 -21.02 2.16
N ASP A 93 -20.82 -20.82 3.09
CA ASP A 93 -22.11 -20.18 2.82
C ASP A 93 -22.48 -19.28 4.00
N TYR A 94 -21.75 -18.18 4.15
CA TYR A 94 -22.03 -17.11 5.09
C TYR A 94 -21.82 -15.74 4.44
N ASP A 95 -22.42 -14.72 5.03
CA ASP A 95 -22.27 -13.34 4.57
C ASP A 95 -20.89 -12.81 5.00
N HIS A 96 -20.05 -12.41 4.06
CA HIS A 96 -18.74 -11.77 4.27
C HIS A 96 -18.88 -10.29 4.64
N PHE A 97 -19.90 -9.96 5.44
CA PHE A 97 -20.16 -8.62 5.95
C PHE A 97 -20.93 -8.66 7.27
N ILE A 98 -20.84 -7.59 8.04
CA ILE A 98 -21.67 -7.34 9.22
C ILE A 98 -22.39 -6.01 9.13
N GLN A 99 -23.61 -5.95 9.67
CA GLN A 99 -24.30 -4.69 9.90
C GLN A 99 -23.84 -4.07 11.23
N ILE A 100 -23.59 -2.76 11.24
CA ILE A 100 -23.23 -2.01 12.44
C ILE A 100 -24.50 -1.42 13.08
N PRO A 101 -24.98 -1.94 14.23
CA PRO A 101 -26.20 -1.43 14.87
C PRO A 101 -25.97 -0.15 15.67
N ASP A 102 -24.71 0.11 16.04
CA ASP A 102 -24.33 1.18 16.95
C ASP A 102 -24.19 2.53 16.25
N ASN A 103 -24.39 3.60 17.01
CA ASN A 103 -24.13 4.96 16.56
C ASN A 103 -22.63 5.22 16.50
N LEU A 104 -21.97 4.66 15.48
CA LEU A 104 -20.55 4.85 15.21
C LEU A 104 -20.34 5.76 14.01
N VAL A 105 -19.21 6.46 14.01
CA VAL A 105 -18.65 7.19 12.86
C VAL A 105 -17.19 6.82 12.71
N VAL A 106 -16.74 6.61 11.47
CA VAL A 106 -15.31 6.47 11.16
C VAL A 106 -14.84 7.70 10.41
N LYS A 107 -13.62 8.15 10.71
CA LYS A 107 -12.96 9.29 10.08
C LYS A 107 -11.71 8.81 9.32
N GLY A 108 -11.41 9.42 8.18
CA GLY A 108 -10.16 9.20 7.46
C GLY A 108 -9.88 10.29 6.43
N TYR A 109 -8.73 10.18 5.76
CA TYR A 109 -8.28 11.07 4.69
C TYR A 109 -8.23 10.31 3.38
N VAL A 110 -8.86 10.84 2.34
CA VAL A 110 -8.99 10.16 1.03
C VAL A 110 -7.63 10.01 0.35
N THR A 111 -7.36 8.82 -0.17
CA THR A 111 -6.08 8.43 -0.81
C THR A 111 -6.22 8.05 -2.28
N SER A 112 -7.44 7.80 -2.76
CA SER A 112 -7.72 7.43 -4.14
C SER A 112 -8.61 8.43 -4.86
N SER A 113 -8.65 8.37 -6.19
CA SER A 113 -9.44 9.28 -7.03
C SER A 113 -9.96 8.59 -8.29
N ASP A 114 -11.26 8.70 -8.56
CA ASP A 114 -11.86 8.24 -9.82
C ASP A 114 -11.69 9.23 -10.98
N ALA A 115 -10.94 10.34 -10.80
CA ALA A 115 -10.77 11.40 -11.80
C ALA A 115 -10.16 10.91 -13.14
N THR A 116 -9.29 9.91 -13.07
CA THR A 116 -8.64 9.33 -14.27
C THR A 116 -9.36 8.09 -14.77
N GLY A 117 -10.35 7.56 -14.06
CA GLY A 117 -11.06 6.33 -14.41
C GLY A 117 -10.35 5.04 -14.00
N ASN A 118 -9.24 5.10 -13.25
CA ASN A 118 -8.60 3.89 -12.70
C ASN A 118 -9.35 3.32 -11.49
N PHE A 119 -10.06 4.18 -10.74
CA PHE A 119 -10.99 3.80 -9.69
C PHE A 119 -12.43 4.01 -10.18
N TYR A 120 -13.37 3.18 -9.73
CA TYR A 120 -14.76 3.28 -10.16
C TYR A 120 -15.72 2.97 -9.02
N LYS A 121 -16.57 3.95 -8.67
CA LYS A 121 -17.63 3.77 -7.67
C LYS A 121 -17.11 3.36 -6.28
N GLU A 122 -15.90 3.76 -5.96
CA GLU A 122 -15.29 3.57 -4.67
C GLU A 122 -14.20 4.62 -4.46
N PHE A 123 -13.87 4.87 -3.21
CA PHE A 123 -12.62 5.53 -2.84
C PHE A 123 -12.02 4.86 -1.60
N TYR A 124 -10.73 5.03 -1.41
CA TYR A 124 -9.99 4.55 -0.24
C TYR A 124 -9.61 5.74 0.65
N MET A 125 -9.52 5.48 1.95
CA MET A 125 -9.07 6.46 2.91
C MET A 125 -8.21 5.82 4.00
N GLN A 126 -7.22 6.58 4.49
CA GLN A 126 -6.32 6.18 5.57
C GLN A 126 -6.54 7.04 6.81
N ASP A 127 -6.14 6.54 7.98
CA ASP A 127 -6.42 7.14 9.29
C ASP A 127 -5.62 8.43 9.60
N ALA A 128 -4.46 8.62 8.95
CA ALA A 128 -3.62 9.80 9.08
C ALA A 128 -3.02 10.23 7.72
N PRO A 129 -2.80 11.54 7.47
CA PRO A 129 -2.24 12.01 6.20
C PRO A 129 -0.77 11.62 5.99
N GLU A 130 -0.04 11.29 7.06
CA GLU A 130 1.36 10.86 7.06
C GLU A 130 1.51 9.72 8.08
N ASN A 131 2.33 8.69 7.75
CA ASN A 131 2.53 7.48 8.56
C ASN A 131 1.21 6.81 9.00
N PRO A 132 0.32 6.43 8.05
CA PRO A 132 -0.95 5.79 8.38
C PRO A 132 -0.74 4.42 9.04
N THR A 133 -1.70 4.00 9.87
CA THR A 133 -1.69 2.67 10.50
C THR A 133 -2.85 1.79 10.06
N ALA A 134 -3.89 2.37 9.44
CA ALA A 134 -5.01 1.61 8.89
C ALA A 134 -5.72 2.37 7.76
N ALA A 135 -6.20 1.61 6.77
CA ALA A 135 -6.97 2.13 5.64
C ALA A 135 -8.13 1.20 5.28
N ILE A 136 -9.15 1.78 4.65
CA ILE A 136 -10.41 1.12 4.34
C ILE A 136 -11.01 1.64 3.03
N GLY A 137 -11.71 0.77 2.30
CA GLY A 137 -12.49 1.15 1.13
C GLY A 137 -13.88 1.69 1.49
N VAL A 138 -14.41 2.58 0.66
CA VAL A 138 -15.78 3.13 0.77
C VAL A 138 -16.48 2.95 -0.57
N LEU A 139 -17.52 2.09 -0.60
CA LEU A 139 -18.21 1.73 -1.85
C LEU A 139 -19.38 2.67 -2.13
N LEU A 140 -19.43 3.31 -3.30
CA LEU A 140 -20.41 4.33 -3.64
C LEU A 140 -21.18 3.99 -4.92
N ASN A 141 -22.50 4.19 -4.93
CA ASN A 141 -23.23 4.26 -6.19
C ASN A 141 -23.19 5.69 -6.76
N GLN A 142 -21.98 6.22 -6.95
CA GLN A 142 -21.69 7.55 -7.47
C GLN A 142 -20.40 7.51 -8.30
N VAL A 143 -20.41 8.20 -9.43
CA VAL A 143 -19.23 8.46 -10.28
C VAL A 143 -18.81 9.92 -10.10
N ASP A 144 -17.63 10.26 -10.60
CA ASP A 144 -17.02 11.59 -10.45
C ASP A 144 -16.91 12.01 -8.98
N SER A 145 -16.65 11.02 -8.11
CA SER A 145 -16.60 11.17 -6.66
C SER A 145 -15.46 12.09 -6.21
N TYR A 146 -14.39 12.20 -7.01
CA TYR A 146 -13.27 13.12 -6.80
C TYR A 146 -13.69 14.59 -6.67
N ASN A 147 -14.82 15.00 -7.25
CA ASN A 147 -15.35 16.36 -7.10
C ASN A 147 -15.85 16.67 -5.68
N GLN A 148 -16.20 15.63 -4.92
CA GLN A 148 -16.65 15.72 -3.54
C GLN A 148 -15.56 15.25 -2.57
N PHE A 149 -14.99 14.09 -2.84
CA PHE A 149 -13.99 13.38 -2.03
C PHE A 149 -12.63 13.43 -2.75
N ASN A 150 -12.05 14.62 -2.90
CA ASN A 150 -10.72 14.79 -3.48
C ASN A 150 -9.63 14.17 -2.58
N ILE A 151 -8.49 13.78 -3.17
CA ILE A 151 -7.33 13.28 -2.39
C ILE A 151 -6.98 14.27 -1.27
N GLY A 152 -6.70 13.75 -0.08
CA GLY A 152 -6.40 14.52 1.12
C GLY A 152 -7.62 15.00 1.90
N ARG A 153 -8.82 14.90 1.34
CA ARG A 153 -10.06 15.34 2.00
C ARG A 153 -10.31 14.54 3.26
N GLU A 154 -10.52 15.21 4.39
CA GLU A 154 -11.01 14.56 5.61
C GLU A 154 -12.50 14.21 5.44
N VAL A 155 -12.85 12.94 5.67
CA VAL A 155 -14.19 12.37 5.46
C VAL A 155 -14.65 11.62 6.71
N TYR A 156 -15.95 11.75 7.02
CA TYR A 156 -16.65 11.06 8.09
C TYR A 156 -17.76 10.18 7.51
N VAL A 157 -17.77 8.90 7.88
CA VAL A 157 -18.79 7.93 7.47
C VAL A 157 -19.59 7.46 8.68
N LYS A 158 -20.88 7.78 8.74
CA LYS A 158 -21.81 7.29 9.76
C LYS A 158 -22.14 5.82 9.50
N LEU A 159 -21.87 4.96 10.48
CA LEU A 159 -21.92 3.51 10.31
C LEU A 159 -23.24 2.87 10.77
N LYS A 160 -24.05 3.56 11.57
CA LYS A 160 -25.32 2.99 12.07
C LYS A 160 -26.21 2.51 10.91
N ASP A 161 -26.61 1.26 11.00
CA ASP A 161 -27.39 0.49 10.03
C ASP A 161 -26.69 0.25 8.68
N MET A 162 -25.42 0.64 8.55
CA MET A 162 -24.55 0.37 7.40
C MET A 162 -23.75 -0.91 7.63
N TYR A 163 -22.93 -1.27 6.65
CA TYR A 163 -22.23 -2.55 6.60
C TYR A 163 -20.73 -2.37 6.46
N VAL A 164 -19.96 -3.28 7.07
CA VAL A 164 -18.52 -3.44 6.83
C VAL A 164 -18.26 -4.90 6.45
N GLY A 165 -17.41 -5.14 5.48
CA GLY A 165 -17.11 -6.50 4.99
C GLY A 165 -16.21 -6.50 3.77
N TYR A 166 -15.98 -7.68 3.19
CA TYR A 166 -15.27 -7.80 1.92
C TYR A 166 -16.11 -7.27 0.75
N ASN A 167 -15.48 -6.50 -0.13
CA ASN A 167 -16.01 -6.19 -1.45
C ASN A 167 -15.70 -7.31 -2.46
N SER A 168 -15.97 -7.10 -3.74
CA SER A 168 -15.71 -8.08 -4.82
C SER A 168 -14.23 -8.43 -5.04
N ASN A 169 -13.32 -7.63 -4.48
CA ASN A 169 -11.87 -7.82 -4.59
C ASN A 169 -11.29 -8.29 -3.24
N GLU A 170 -12.13 -8.75 -2.30
CA GLU A 170 -11.72 -9.18 -0.96
C GLU A 170 -11.01 -8.09 -0.15
N VAL A 171 -11.35 -6.81 -0.41
CA VAL A 171 -10.87 -5.66 0.35
C VAL A 171 -11.92 -5.26 1.39
N ILE A 172 -11.51 -5.17 2.66
CA ILE A 172 -12.37 -4.71 3.75
C ILE A 172 -12.84 -3.28 3.46
N SER A 173 -14.14 -3.11 3.32
CA SER A 173 -14.78 -1.88 2.88
C SER A 173 -16.05 -1.59 3.67
N VAL A 174 -16.48 -0.32 3.68
CA VAL A 174 -17.79 0.10 4.18
C VAL A 174 -18.78 0.34 3.05
N GLY A 175 -20.03 -0.04 3.28
CA GLY A 175 -21.09 0.04 2.29
C GLY A 175 -22.48 0.23 2.90
N GLY A 176 -23.45 0.60 2.06
CA GLY A 176 -24.80 0.96 2.50
C GLY A 176 -25.83 -0.17 2.45
N LYS A 177 -25.47 -1.33 1.89
CA LYS A 177 -26.34 -2.51 1.77
C LYS A 177 -25.50 -3.77 1.54
N PRO A 178 -26.09 -4.98 1.68
CA PRO A 178 -25.52 -6.20 1.12
C PRO A 178 -25.53 -6.21 -0.41
N ASP A 179 -24.59 -6.92 -1.02
CA ASP A 179 -24.58 -7.32 -2.44
C ASP A 179 -24.15 -8.78 -2.56
N GLY A 180 -25.11 -9.69 -2.74
CA GLY A 180 -24.85 -11.12 -2.59
C GLY A 180 -24.41 -11.44 -1.16
N ASP A 181 -23.28 -12.12 -1.03
CA ASP A 181 -22.58 -12.44 0.21
C ASP A 181 -21.50 -11.40 0.58
N GLN A 182 -21.41 -10.28 -0.14
CA GLN A 182 -20.39 -9.23 0.05
C GLN A 182 -21.00 -7.91 0.50
N VAL A 183 -20.15 -6.97 0.93
CA VAL A 183 -20.58 -5.60 1.21
C VAL A 183 -20.85 -4.84 -0.09
N GLY A 184 -21.97 -4.14 -0.15
CA GLY A 184 -22.45 -3.42 -1.33
C GLY A 184 -22.48 -1.90 -1.16
N GLN A 185 -22.51 -1.20 -2.29
CA GLN A 185 -22.42 0.26 -2.37
C GLN A 185 -23.46 1.03 -1.55
N PHE A 186 -23.04 2.16 -0.95
CA PHE A 186 -23.95 3.21 -0.52
C PHE A 186 -24.82 3.68 -1.69
N THR A 187 -26.14 3.70 -1.50
CA THR A 187 -27.06 4.25 -2.50
C THR A 187 -26.91 5.76 -2.61
N ALA A 188 -27.26 6.35 -3.76
CA ALA A 188 -27.26 7.80 -3.96
C ALA A 188 -28.09 8.58 -2.92
N ASN A 189 -29.09 7.95 -2.30
CA ASN A 189 -29.89 8.55 -1.22
C ASN A 189 -29.21 8.46 0.15
N GLN A 190 -28.35 7.46 0.37
CA GLN A 190 -27.61 7.29 1.62
C GLN A 190 -26.40 8.22 1.68
N ILE A 191 -25.65 8.37 0.57
CA ILE A 191 -24.43 9.18 0.49
C ILE A 191 -24.58 10.56 1.17
N PRO A 192 -25.54 11.44 0.80
CA PRO A 192 -25.66 12.77 1.38
C PRO A 192 -26.07 12.80 2.87
N THR A 193 -26.46 11.64 3.43
CA THR A 193 -26.90 11.52 4.84
C THR A 193 -25.94 10.68 5.69
N LYS A 194 -24.98 10.01 5.07
CA LYS A 194 -24.09 9.04 5.71
C LYS A 194 -22.62 9.39 5.55
N ILE A 195 -22.24 10.09 4.48
CA ILE A 195 -20.85 10.40 4.16
C ILE A 195 -20.74 11.92 4.08
N PHE A 196 -19.88 12.48 4.91
CA PHE A 196 -19.71 13.93 5.06
C PHE A 196 -18.23 14.26 4.93
N ARG A 197 -17.91 15.31 4.18
CA ARG A 197 -16.55 15.80 4.06
C ARG A 197 -16.34 17.05 4.92
N SER A 198 -15.14 17.20 5.45
CA SER A 198 -14.67 18.41 6.12
C SER A 198 -14.22 19.46 5.11
N GLU A 199 -14.09 20.72 5.53
CA GLU A 199 -13.38 21.74 4.74
C GLU A 199 -11.87 21.46 4.70
N VAL A 200 -11.37 20.66 5.64
CA VAL A 200 -9.97 20.23 5.73
C VAL A 200 -9.58 19.35 4.55
N THR A 201 -8.47 19.70 3.90
CA THR A 201 -7.77 18.87 2.91
C THR A 201 -6.30 18.91 3.26
N GLU A 202 -5.77 17.78 3.67
CA GLU A 202 -4.36 17.62 3.99
C GLU A 202 -3.56 17.20 2.75
N THR A 203 -2.27 17.48 2.74
CA THR A 203 -1.37 16.85 1.77
C THR A 203 -1.06 15.44 2.26
N ILE A 204 -1.42 14.43 1.46
CA ILE A 204 -1.07 13.04 1.77
C ILE A 204 0.43 12.84 1.51
N VAL A 205 1.14 12.34 2.52
CA VAL A 205 2.51 11.85 2.40
C VAL A 205 2.42 10.32 2.24
N PRO A 206 2.78 9.77 1.06
CA PRO A 206 2.72 8.33 0.83
C PRO A 206 3.63 7.58 1.80
N LEU A 207 3.20 6.39 2.23
CA LEU A 207 4.05 5.50 3.01
C LEU A 207 5.15 4.92 2.11
N GLN A 208 6.42 5.20 2.42
CA GLN A 208 7.53 4.59 1.69
C GLN A 208 7.63 3.10 2.04
N VAL A 209 7.68 2.24 1.03
CA VAL A 209 7.77 0.77 1.19
C VAL A 209 8.55 0.16 0.04
N ASN A 210 9.36 -0.87 0.32
CA ASN A 210 9.99 -1.67 -0.73
C ASN A 210 8.95 -2.57 -1.40
N LEU A 211 9.12 -2.91 -2.68
CA LEU A 211 8.16 -3.77 -3.37
C LEU A 211 8.06 -5.16 -2.74
N SER A 212 9.16 -5.69 -2.19
CA SER A 212 9.16 -6.99 -1.48
C SER A 212 8.40 -6.98 -0.15
N GLU A 213 8.23 -5.82 0.47
CA GLU A 213 7.61 -5.69 1.79
C GLU A 213 6.09 -5.49 1.70
N ILE A 214 5.57 -5.15 0.51
CA ILE A 214 4.13 -4.94 0.30
C ILE A 214 3.38 -6.26 0.54
N ASN A 215 2.39 -6.19 1.43
CA ASN A 215 1.61 -7.33 1.90
C ASN A 215 0.17 -6.91 2.24
N GLU A 216 -0.66 -7.84 2.69
CA GLU A 216 -2.08 -7.63 3.06
C GLU A 216 -2.33 -6.47 4.04
N GLY A 217 -1.37 -6.19 4.93
CA GLY A 217 -1.44 -5.07 5.87
C GLY A 217 -1.44 -3.70 5.19
N HIS A 218 -0.94 -3.62 3.96
CA HIS A 218 -0.85 -2.38 3.18
C HIS A 218 -2.10 -2.11 2.34
N VAL A 219 -3.05 -3.04 2.22
CA VAL A 219 -4.24 -2.87 1.39
C VAL A 219 -5.04 -1.62 1.81
N GLY A 220 -5.24 -0.71 0.85
CA GLY A 220 -5.87 0.60 0.99
C GLY A 220 -4.91 1.77 1.27
N PHE A 221 -3.63 1.51 1.60
CA PHE A 221 -2.63 2.56 1.79
C PHE A 221 -2.20 3.18 0.47
N PHE A 222 -1.96 4.50 0.51
CA PHE A 222 -1.18 5.18 -0.51
C PHE A 222 0.31 5.03 -0.18
N VAL A 223 1.02 4.32 -1.04
CA VAL A 223 2.43 3.99 -0.84
C VAL A 223 3.29 4.59 -1.95
N THR A 224 4.58 4.79 -1.67
CA THR A 224 5.59 5.10 -2.69
C THR A 224 6.70 4.06 -2.65
N ALA A 225 7.00 3.48 -3.81
CA ALA A 225 8.20 2.65 -4.00
C ALA A 225 9.26 3.43 -4.79
N THR A 226 10.52 3.26 -4.40
CA THR A 226 11.70 3.91 -4.99
C THR A 226 12.55 2.92 -5.77
N ASP A 227 13.44 3.43 -6.62
CA ASP A 227 14.32 2.61 -7.47
C ASP A 227 13.55 1.56 -8.28
N VAL A 228 12.36 1.96 -8.75
CA VAL A 228 11.46 1.13 -9.55
C VAL A 228 11.59 1.44 -11.03
N GLN A 229 11.27 0.45 -11.86
CA GLN A 229 11.26 0.54 -13.31
C GLN A 229 10.37 -0.53 -13.94
N PHE A 230 9.84 -0.27 -15.13
CA PHE A 230 9.23 -1.35 -15.94
C PHE A 230 10.33 -2.19 -16.60
N PRO A 231 10.28 -3.54 -16.54
CA PRO A 231 11.22 -4.42 -17.23
C PRO A 231 11.40 -4.10 -18.72
N GLU A 232 12.61 -4.29 -19.27
CA GLU A 232 12.94 -3.91 -20.65
C GLU A 232 12.09 -4.63 -21.71
N ASN A 233 11.62 -5.84 -21.43
CA ASN A 233 10.72 -6.58 -22.34
C ASN A 233 9.33 -5.94 -22.48
N LEU A 234 8.98 -4.96 -21.64
CA LEU A 234 7.77 -4.15 -21.78
C LEU A 234 7.99 -2.86 -22.58
N GLU A 235 9.21 -2.57 -23.05
CA GLU A 235 9.48 -1.39 -23.87
C GLU A 235 8.57 -1.35 -25.11
N GLY A 236 7.96 -0.19 -25.36
CA GLY A 236 6.99 0.01 -26.44
C GLY A 236 5.55 -0.42 -26.12
N SER A 237 5.33 -1.05 -24.95
CA SER A 237 3.98 -1.32 -24.43
C SER A 237 3.36 -0.05 -23.83
N THR A 238 2.05 -0.07 -23.64
CA THR A 238 1.28 0.95 -22.92
C THR A 238 0.86 0.43 -21.54
N TYR A 239 0.36 1.32 -20.67
CA TYR A 239 -0.21 0.91 -19.37
C TYR A 239 -1.30 -0.16 -19.55
N GLY A 240 -2.20 0.06 -20.50
CA GLY A 240 -3.18 -0.92 -20.96
C GLY A 240 -2.64 -1.86 -22.03
N ASP A 241 -3.31 -3.00 -22.21
CA ASP A 241 -3.15 -3.90 -23.34
C ASP A 241 -4.40 -3.84 -24.22
N PRO A 242 -4.32 -3.38 -25.48
CA PRO A 242 -5.51 -3.24 -26.32
C PRO A 242 -6.16 -4.59 -26.70
N THR A 243 -5.57 -5.72 -26.33
CA THR A 243 -6.14 -7.06 -26.52
C THR A 243 -6.97 -7.55 -25.32
N GLU A 244 -6.97 -6.82 -24.22
CA GLU A 244 -7.74 -7.12 -23.01
C GLU A 244 -9.05 -6.32 -22.96
N ASP A 245 -10.09 -6.92 -22.39
CA ASP A 245 -11.43 -6.33 -22.28
C ASP A 245 -11.68 -5.61 -20.93
N PHE A 246 -10.80 -5.80 -19.93
CA PHE A 246 -10.97 -5.31 -18.56
C PHE A 246 -9.72 -4.55 -18.09
N ASP A 247 -9.03 -5.03 -17.07
CA ASP A 247 -7.88 -4.37 -16.48
C ASP A 247 -6.59 -5.07 -16.94
N THR A 248 -5.57 -4.27 -17.21
CA THR A 248 -4.25 -4.75 -17.61
C THR A 248 -3.30 -4.72 -16.45
N ARG A 249 -2.54 -5.80 -16.28
CA ARG A 249 -1.49 -5.92 -15.27
C ARG A 249 -0.12 -5.88 -15.94
N ARG A 250 0.73 -4.97 -15.48
CA ARG A 250 2.13 -4.84 -15.91
C ARG A 250 3.04 -5.15 -14.73
N THR A 251 4.07 -5.96 -14.97
CA THR A 251 5.12 -6.18 -13.97
C THR A 251 5.93 -4.90 -13.80
N LEU A 252 6.11 -4.49 -12.56
CA LEU A 252 7.05 -3.50 -12.10
C LEU A 252 8.19 -4.22 -11.37
N GLN A 253 9.42 -3.72 -11.48
CA GLN A 253 10.56 -4.26 -10.74
C GLN A 253 11.29 -3.14 -9.97
N ALA A 254 11.79 -3.46 -8.78
CA ALA A 254 12.65 -2.61 -7.96
C ALA A 254 14.02 -3.27 -7.79
N CYS A 255 15.07 -2.47 -7.73
CA CYS A 255 16.38 -2.97 -7.31
C CYS A 255 16.45 -3.02 -5.79
N GLU A 256 16.49 -4.22 -5.24
CA GLU A 256 16.52 -4.44 -3.79
C GLU A 256 17.67 -5.39 -3.47
N GLY A 257 18.70 -4.86 -2.80
CA GLY A 257 19.94 -5.58 -2.55
C GLY A 257 20.59 -6.10 -3.83
N PHE A 258 20.76 -7.41 -3.91
CA PHE A 258 21.46 -8.10 -5.00
C PHE A 258 20.51 -8.63 -6.10
N GLY A 259 19.21 -8.31 -6.02
CA GLY A 259 18.20 -8.84 -6.94
C GLY A 259 17.17 -7.80 -7.38
N TYR A 260 16.22 -8.27 -8.19
CA TYR A 260 15.01 -7.54 -8.51
C TYR A 260 13.84 -8.12 -7.71
N SER A 261 13.12 -7.25 -7.02
CA SER A 261 11.79 -7.55 -6.49
C SER A 261 10.75 -7.13 -7.51
N ASN A 262 9.70 -7.95 -7.69
CA ASN A 262 8.67 -7.70 -8.68
C ASN A 262 7.32 -7.49 -8.02
N PHE A 263 6.53 -6.59 -8.59
CA PHE A 263 5.15 -6.33 -8.17
C PHE A 263 4.26 -6.05 -9.40
N LEU A 264 2.94 -6.05 -9.22
CA LEU A 264 2.00 -5.80 -10.31
C LEU A 264 1.43 -4.38 -10.22
N VAL A 265 1.49 -3.65 -11.32
CA VAL A 265 0.71 -2.41 -11.52
C VAL A 265 -0.51 -2.77 -12.34
N GLU A 266 -1.70 -2.44 -11.85
CA GLU A 266 -2.96 -2.69 -12.52
C GLU A 266 -3.54 -1.37 -13.05
N THR A 267 -4.04 -1.41 -14.28
CA THR A 267 -4.64 -0.25 -14.96
C THR A 267 -5.95 -0.65 -15.60
N SER A 268 -7.02 0.05 -15.26
CA SER A 268 -8.33 -0.21 -15.84
C SER A 268 -8.44 0.23 -17.29
N SER A 269 -9.18 -0.51 -18.11
CA SER A 269 -9.57 -0.10 -19.49
C SER A 269 -10.30 1.24 -19.56
N PHE A 270 -10.86 1.71 -18.44
CA PHE A 270 -11.50 3.02 -18.34
C PHE A 270 -10.52 4.15 -17.99
N ALA A 271 -9.26 3.84 -17.65
CA ALA A 271 -8.26 4.84 -17.32
C ALA A 271 -7.94 5.73 -18.52
N ASN A 272 -7.93 7.05 -18.33
CA ASN A 272 -7.64 8.02 -19.39
C ASN A 272 -6.20 7.91 -19.92
N PHE A 273 -5.32 7.26 -19.16
CA PHE A 273 -3.93 7.00 -19.50
C PHE A 273 -3.69 5.57 -20.02
N TYR A 274 -4.74 4.76 -20.26
CA TYR A 274 -4.64 3.36 -20.72
C TYR A 274 -3.71 3.20 -21.93
N ASN A 275 -3.79 4.10 -22.91
CA ASN A 275 -2.99 4.04 -24.14
C ASN A 275 -1.66 4.81 -24.04
N THR A 276 -1.26 5.26 -22.85
CA THR A 276 -0.01 5.97 -22.64
C THR A 276 1.15 4.98 -22.65
N PRO A 277 2.24 5.23 -23.40
CA PRO A 277 3.42 4.37 -23.36
C PRO A 277 4.00 4.26 -21.96
N LEU A 278 4.46 3.07 -21.58
CA LEU A 278 5.20 2.89 -20.33
C LEU A 278 6.52 3.68 -20.37
N PRO A 279 6.89 4.35 -19.28
CA PRO A 279 8.21 4.96 -19.17
C PRO A 279 9.33 3.91 -19.22
N THR A 280 10.45 4.25 -19.85
CA THR A 280 11.60 3.35 -20.04
C THR A 280 12.74 3.58 -19.05
N GLN A 281 12.69 4.70 -18.32
CA GLN A 281 13.64 5.06 -17.27
C GLN A 281 13.22 4.49 -15.91
N GLY A 282 14.05 4.68 -14.88
CA GLY A 282 13.71 4.34 -13.50
C GLY A 282 13.26 5.56 -12.71
N GLY A 283 12.74 5.34 -11.50
CA GLY A 283 12.34 6.42 -10.61
C GLY A 283 11.48 5.95 -9.46
N THR A 284 10.41 6.68 -9.18
CA THR A 284 9.46 6.37 -8.10
C THR A 284 8.06 6.18 -8.65
N ILE A 285 7.27 5.32 -8.00
CA ILE A 285 5.84 5.16 -8.26
C ILE A 285 5.07 5.35 -6.95
N SER A 286 4.00 6.13 -6.99
CA SER A 286 3.03 6.23 -5.89
C SER A 286 1.70 5.61 -6.30
N ALA A 287 1.09 4.81 -5.44
CA ALA A 287 -0.12 4.08 -5.78
C ALA A 287 -0.88 3.63 -4.54
N VAL A 288 -2.16 3.29 -4.71
CA VAL A 288 -2.93 2.60 -3.66
C VAL A 288 -2.70 1.10 -3.81
N VAL A 289 -2.28 0.44 -2.72
CA VAL A 289 -2.17 -1.04 -2.69
C VAL A 289 -3.57 -1.63 -2.61
N LEU A 290 -3.91 -2.52 -3.54
CA LEU A 290 -5.20 -3.19 -3.61
C LEU A 290 -5.03 -4.66 -3.97
N LYS A 291 -6.16 -5.33 -4.16
CA LYS A 291 -6.26 -6.67 -4.69
C LYS A 291 -6.89 -6.64 -6.08
N SER A 292 -6.41 -7.50 -6.97
CA SER A 292 -7.04 -7.73 -8.26
C SER A 292 -8.44 -8.31 -8.08
N TYR A 293 -9.22 -8.31 -9.16
CA TYR A 293 -10.52 -8.97 -9.18
C TYR A 293 -10.44 -10.41 -8.63
N GLY A 294 -11.31 -10.74 -7.67
CA GLY A 294 -11.33 -12.05 -7.02
C GLY A 294 -10.34 -12.25 -5.87
N GLY A 295 -9.50 -11.27 -5.54
CA GLY A 295 -8.65 -11.29 -4.34
C GLY A 295 -7.32 -12.02 -4.48
N ASP A 296 -7.00 -12.58 -5.65
CA ASP A 296 -5.87 -13.50 -5.85
C ASP A 296 -4.49 -12.83 -5.76
N ASP A 297 -4.33 -11.62 -6.31
CA ASP A 297 -3.04 -10.92 -6.41
C ASP A 297 -3.11 -9.53 -5.76
N LEU A 298 -2.04 -9.12 -5.07
CA LEU A 298 -1.86 -7.72 -4.68
C LEU A 298 -1.37 -6.90 -5.88
N VAL A 299 -1.92 -5.69 -6.02
CA VAL A 299 -1.66 -4.79 -7.15
C VAL A 299 -1.49 -3.35 -6.67
N LEU A 300 -0.76 -2.55 -7.45
CA LEU A 300 -0.67 -1.11 -7.31
C LEU A 300 -1.61 -0.44 -8.32
N LEU A 301 -2.60 0.31 -7.84
CA LEU A 301 -3.43 1.18 -8.67
C LEU A 301 -2.97 2.64 -8.51
N ILE A 302 -2.45 3.22 -9.59
CA ILE A 302 -2.08 4.65 -9.61
C ILE A 302 -3.32 5.54 -9.71
N ASN A 303 -3.30 6.72 -9.09
CA ASN A 303 -4.37 7.70 -9.26
C ASN A 303 -4.22 8.42 -10.60
N GLU A 304 -3.00 8.82 -10.95
CA GLU A 304 -2.69 9.58 -12.15
C GLU A 304 -1.24 9.38 -12.61
N LEU A 305 -0.91 9.83 -13.82
CA LEU A 305 0.43 9.67 -14.39
C LEU A 305 1.52 10.46 -13.65
N SER A 306 1.16 11.55 -12.96
CA SER A 306 2.07 12.30 -12.08
C SER A 306 2.54 11.48 -10.88
N ASP A 307 1.86 10.39 -10.54
CA ASP A 307 2.35 9.47 -9.52
C ASP A 307 3.53 8.60 -10.00
N VAL A 308 3.87 8.65 -11.30
CA VAL A 308 4.94 7.86 -11.91
C VAL A 308 6.07 8.78 -12.40
N GLU A 309 7.08 8.97 -11.56
CA GLU A 309 8.18 9.91 -11.77
C GLU A 309 9.44 9.20 -12.27
N PHE A 310 9.40 8.65 -13.49
CA PHE A 310 10.49 7.87 -14.07
C PHE A 310 11.45 8.76 -14.89
N SER A 311 12.17 9.62 -14.17
CA SER A 311 13.14 10.56 -14.75
C SER A 311 14.59 10.22 -14.43
N ASN A 312 14.84 9.18 -13.62
CA ASN A 312 16.16 8.75 -13.18
C ASN A 312 16.74 7.68 -14.11
N ALA A 313 18.06 7.47 -14.02
CA ALA A 313 18.65 6.29 -14.63
C ALA A 313 17.98 5.01 -14.07
N ARG A 314 17.87 4.00 -14.92
CA ARG A 314 17.44 2.66 -14.51
C ARG A 314 18.33 2.18 -13.36
N CYS A 315 17.72 1.63 -12.33
CA CYS A 315 18.46 1.05 -11.22
C CYS A 315 19.14 -0.25 -11.68
N MET A 316 20.21 -0.63 -11.00
CA MET A 316 20.84 -1.95 -11.14
C MET A 316 20.97 -2.57 -9.75
N PRO A 317 20.64 -3.87 -9.58
CA PRO A 317 20.94 -4.58 -8.36
C PRO A 317 22.44 -4.53 -8.06
N LEU A 318 22.79 -4.60 -6.79
CA LEU A 318 24.17 -4.63 -6.33
C LEU A 318 24.89 -5.86 -6.90
N ASP A 319 26.16 -5.71 -7.28
CA ASP A 319 27.01 -6.84 -7.66
C ASP A 319 27.72 -7.35 -6.41
N ILE A 320 27.45 -8.60 -6.02
CA ILE A 320 28.07 -9.23 -4.85
C ILE A 320 29.60 -9.26 -4.92
N ASN A 321 30.18 -9.20 -6.12
CA ASN A 321 31.64 -9.18 -6.31
C ASN A 321 32.28 -7.83 -5.94
N ASP A 322 31.48 -6.77 -5.77
CA ASP A 322 31.96 -5.49 -5.29
C ASP A 322 32.12 -5.48 -3.75
N PHE A 323 31.54 -6.45 -3.05
CA PHE A 323 31.55 -6.53 -1.59
C PHE A 323 32.65 -7.44 -1.07
N THR A 324 33.07 -7.16 0.16
CA THR A 324 34.03 -7.97 0.92
C THR A 324 33.34 -8.68 2.07
N VAL A 325 33.79 -9.90 2.39
CA VAL A 325 33.35 -10.64 3.58
C VAL A 325 33.98 -10.00 4.81
N VAL A 326 33.14 -9.47 5.69
CA VAL A 326 33.54 -8.84 6.96
C VAL A 326 33.48 -9.85 8.10
N PHE A 327 32.49 -10.73 8.06
CA PHE A 327 32.31 -11.83 9.00
C PHE A 327 31.74 -13.04 8.27
N GLU A 328 32.22 -14.23 8.59
CA GLU A 328 31.65 -15.49 8.17
C GLU A 328 31.77 -16.54 9.29
N ASP A 329 30.73 -17.33 9.49
CA ASP A 329 30.76 -18.49 10.36
C ASP A 329 29.84 -19.60 9.84
N GLY A 330 30.47 -20.71 9.44
CA GLY A 330 29.81 -21.99 9.16
C GLY A 330 29.91 -22.97 10.35
N PHE A 331 30.18 -22.48 11.55
CA PHE A 331 30.20 -23.22 12.82
C PHE A 331 31.22 -24.38 12.93
N ASP A 332 32.19 -24.49 12.02
CA ASP A 332 33.32 -25.44 12.09
C ASP A 332 34.10 -25.34 13.42
N GLY A 333 34.19 -24.11 13.96
CA GLY A 333 34.81 -23.80 15.25
C GLY A 333 33.90 -23.99 16.47
N GLY A 334 32.69 -24.54 16.27
CA GLY A 334 31.62 -24.49 17.26
C GLY A 334 31.10 -23.07 17.46
N LEU A 335 30.53 -22.79 18.63
CA LEU A 335 30.01 -21.46 18.99
C LEU A 335 31.10 -20.49 19.49
N SER A 336 32.33 -20.59 18.98
CA SER A 336 33.48 -19.82 19.52
C SER A 336 33.45 -18.32 19.18
N GLN A 337 32.70 -17.94 18.14
CA GLN A 337 32.45 -16.55 17.75
C GLN A 337 31.09 -16.04 18.28
N TRP A 338 30.52 -16.74 19.26
CA TRP A 338 29.18 -16.48 19.76
C TRP A 338 29.11 -16.57 21.29
N THR A 339 28.25 -15.73 21.86
CA THR A 339 27.81 -15.81 23.24
C THR A 339 26.42 -16.44 23.28
N THR A 340 26.25 -17.50 24.07
CA THR A 340 24.93 -18.06 24.39
C THR A 340 24.40 -17.46 25.68
N PHE A 341 23.12 -17.09 25.70
CA PHE A 341 22.46 -16.58 26.90
C PHE A 341 21.10 -17.27 27.11
N ASN A 342 21.02 -18.04 28.19
CA ASN A 342 19.81 -18.74 28.60
C ASN A 342 18.97 -17.85 29.52
N VAL A 343 17.78 -17.45 29.06
CA VAL A 343 16.83 -16.65 29.84
C VAL A 343 15.86 -17.58 30.58
N THR A 344 15.24 -18.53 29.85
CA THR A 344 14.26 -19.47 30.40
C THR A 344 14.45 -20.85 29.77
N GLY A 345 14.16 -21.91 30.54
CA GLY A 345 14.24 -23.30 30.08
C GLY A 345 15.62 -23.92 30.29
N ALA A 346 15.73 -25.24 30.07
CA ALA A 346 16.97 -25.99 30.31
C ALA A 346 17.75 -26.33 29.02
N GLN A 347 17.10 -26.17 27.87
CA GLN A 347 17.71 -26.37 26.56
C GLN A 347 18.42 -25.08 26.17
N VAL A 348 19.60 -25.20 25.55
CA VAL A 348 20.48 -24.07 25.19
C VAL A 348 21.05 -24.30 23.80
N TRP A 349 21.47 -23.23 23.14
CA TRP A 349 22.17 -23.31 21.85
C TRP A 349 23.40 -24.22 21.91
N GLY A 350 23.58 -25.01 20.86
CA GLY A 350 24.74 -25.89 20.68
C GLY A 350 25.11 -26.04 19.21
N THR A 351 25.89 -27.07 18.90
CA THR A 351 26.16 -27.46 17.50
C THR A 351 25.77 -28.90 17.23
N THR A 352 25.54 -29.21 15.96
CA THR A 352 25.25 -30.54 15.45
C THR A 352 26.30 -30.98 14.42
N ASN A 353 26.32 -32.26 14.06
CA ASN A 353 27.17 -32.79 12.98
C ASN A 353 26.43 -32.79 11.62
N PHE A 354 25.32 -32.07 11.53
CA PHE A 354 24.58 -31.75 10.30
C PHE A 354 24.88 -30.29 9.91
N GLY A 355 24.43 -29.84 8.74
CA GLY A 355 24.75 -28.52 8.17
C GLY A 355 24.83 -28.55 6.64
N ASN A 356 25.03 -27.40 6.03
CA ASN A 356 25.13 -27.20 4.58
C ASN A 356 26.32 -26.33 4.18
N PRO A 357 27.57 -26.78 4.41
CA PRO A 357 28.01 -28.09 4.88
C PRO A 357 28.06 -28.21 6.42
N ALA A 358 28.07 -29.43 6.95
CA ALA A 358 28.23 -29.65 8.40
C ALA A 358 29.59 -29.17 8.94
N PRO A 359 29.67 -28.72 10.21
CA PRO A 359 28.61 -28.66 11.23
C PRO A 359 27.75 -27.37 11.19
N SER A 360 26.63 -27.35 11.91
CA SER A 360 25.76 -26.16 12.05
C SER A 360 25.44 -25.86 13.53
N ALA A 361 25.01 -24.62 13.81
CA ALA A 361 24.40 -24.29 15.09
C ALA A 361 23.01 -24.93 15.19
N TYR A 362 22.61 -25.27 16.41
CA TYR A 362 21.38 -26.02 16.67
C TYR A 362 20.69 -25.55 17.94
N MET A 363 19.35 -25.46 17.88
CA MET A 363 18.51 -25.21 19.05
C MET A 363 17.19 -25.99 19.00
N ASN A 364 16.75 -26.47 20.18
CA ASN A 364 15.53 -27.25 20.34
C ASN A 364 15.03 -27.21 21.79
N GLY A 365 13.80 -26.74 21.99
CA GLY A 365 13.10 -26.73 23.28
C GLY A 365 12.40 -28.06 23.64
N TYR A 366 12.53 -29.12 22.84
CA TYR A 366 11.89 -30.41 23.11
C TYR A 366 12.71 -31.29 24.05
N SER A 367 12.11 -31.71 25.17
CA SER A 367 12.70 -32.68 26.11
C SER A 367 11.62 -33.63 26.66
N GLY A 368 11.32 -34.69 25.90
CA GLY A 368 10.19 -35.59 26.20
C GLY A 368 8.81 -34.92 26.05
N GLY A 369 8.78 -33.72 25.47
CA GLY A 369 7.65 -32.82 25.31
C GLY A 369 8.16 -31.40 25.06
N ALA A 370 7.35 -30.55 24.42
CA ALA A 370 7.70 -29.14 24.24
C ALA A 370 7.86 -28.45 25.60
N GLN A 371 8.95 -27.69 25.77
CA GLN A 371 9.21 -26.92 26.98
C GLN A 371 9.13 -25.43 26.68
N GLU A 372 8.73 -24.63 27.68
CA GLU A 372 8.94 -23.19 27.61
C GLU A 372 10.45 -22.90 27.62
N ASN A 373 10.90 -22.13 26.62
CA ASN A 373 12.31 -21.84 26.45
C ASN A 373 12.48 -20.45 25.83
N GLU A 374 13.51 -19.74 26.28
CA GLU A 374 14.05 -18.56 25.62
C GLU A 374 15.58 -18.61 25.74
N ASP A 375 16.25 -18.71 24.59
CA ASP A 375 17.72 -18.82 24.51
C ASP A 375 18.23 -17.99 23.33
N TRP A 376 19.27 -17.20 23.59
CA TRP A 376 19.85 -16.29 22.62
C TRP A 376 21.23 -16.79 22.19
N LEU A 377 21.50 -16.73 20.88
CA LEU A 377 22.81 -16.89 20.28
C LEU A 377 23.22 -15.54 19.68
N ILE A 378 24.23 -14.90 20.27
CA ILE A 378 24.62 -13.53 19.93
C ILE A 378 26.05 -13.55 19.41
N SER A 379 26.32 -12.95 18.26
CA SER A 379 27.68 -12.87 17.71
C SER A 379 28.60 -12.12 18.66
N GLU A 380 29.90 -12.42 18.62
CA GLU A 380 30.90 -11.46 19.07
C GLU A 380 30.82 -10.17 18.23
N ALA A 381 31.47 -9.10 18.68
CA ALA A 381 31.44 -7.81 17.99
C ALA A 381 32.02 -7.92 16.56
N ILE A 382 31.21 -7.59 15.55
CA ILE A 382 31.60 -7.53 14.15
C ILE A 382 32.01 -6.09 13.81
N ASP A 383 33.27 -5.88 13.43
CA ASP A 383 33.81 -4.54 13.18
C ASP A 383 33.45 -4.05 11.77
N LEU A 384 32.46 -3.14 11.67
CA LEU A 384 32.05 -2.49 10.43
C LEU A 384 32.71 -1.12 10.23
N SER A 385 33.75 -0.78 11.01
CA SER A 385 34.35 0.56 10.99
C SER A 385 35.01 0.96 9.67
N ALA A 386 35.27 0.00 8.79
CA ALA A 386 35.98 0.18 7.53
C ALA A 386 35.15 -0.07 6.26
N VAL A 387 33.84 -0.37 6.40
CA VAL A 387 32.95 -0.72 5.29
C VAL A 387 31.67 0.11 5.32
N THR A 388 30.98 0.14 4.20
CA THR A 388 29.63 0.73 4.07
C THR A 388 28.68 -0.23 3.37
N ASN A 389 27.39 0.10 3.34
CA ASN A 389 26.36 -0.65 2.62
C ASN A 389 26.33 -2.14 3.04
N THR A 390 26.35 -2.41 4.35
CA THR A 390 26.53 -3.77 4.82
C THR A 390 25.27 -4.63 4.74
N PHE A 391 25.44 -5.87 4.31
CA PHE A 391 24.37 -6.87 4.21
C PHE A 391 24.68 -8.12 5.03
N PHE A 392 23.63 -8.73 5.56
CA PHE A 392 23.68 -9.91 6.39
C PHE A 392 22.89 -11.07 5.75
N PHE A 393 23.44 -12.28 5.88
CA PHE A 393 22.88 -13.51 5.32
C PHE A 393 23.09 -14.68 6.30
N PHE A 394 22.18 -15.65 6.26
CA PHE A 394 22.34 -16.94 6.90
C PHE A 394 21.43 -17.97 6.21
N GLU A 395 21.57 -19.24 6.58
CA GLU A 395 20.66 -20.30 6.16
C GLU A 395 20.06 -21.03 7.36
N THR A 396 18.80 -21.46 7.22
CA THR A 396 18.12 -22.29 8.23
C THR A 396 17.53 -23.55 7.62
N ASP A 397 17.44 -24.61 8.43
CA ASP A 397 16.60 -25.79 8.19
C ASP A 397 15.72 -25.97 9.45
N LYS A 398 14.41 -26.11 9.27
CA LYS A 398 13.41 -26.13 10.36
C LYS A 398 12.82 -27.52 10.51
N ARG A 399 12.42 -27.86 11.75
CA ARG A 399 11.58 -29.03 11.99
C ARG A 399 10.60 -28.83 13.14
N TYR A 400 9.41 -29.41 12.98
CA TYR A 400 8.29 -29.40 13.92
C TYR A 400 7.59 -28.05 14.06
N ASP A 401 6.36 -28.10 14.55
CA ASP A 401 5.55 -26.92 14.81
C ASP A 401 6.13 -26.12 15.98
N GLY A 402 6.11 -24.80 15.84
CA GLY A 402 6.61 -23.85 16.82
C GLY A 402 6.94 -22.51 16.18
N ASN A 403 7.25 -21.54 17.04
CA ASN A 403 7.68 -20.22 16.64
C ASN A 403 8.90 -20.28 15.72
N ASP A 404 9.03 -19.33 14.82
CA ASP A 404 10.26 -19.11 14.07
C ASP A 404 11.33 -18.46 14.94
N LEU A 405 12.59 -18.53 14.50
CA LEU A 405 13.66 -17.74 15.11
C LEU A 405 13.37 -16.26 14.91
N GLU A 406 13.55 -15.47 15.96
CA GLU A 406 13.55 -14.01 15.86
C GLU A 406 15.01 -13.56 15.67
N VAL A 407 15.28 -12.72 14.66
CA VAL A 407 16.64 -12.23 14.36
C VAL A 407 16.71 -10.75 14.64
N TYR A 408 17.79 -10.33 15.31
CA TYR A 408 17.98 -8.93 15.70
C TYR A 408 19.39 -8.45 15.39
N MET A 409 19.52 -7.14 15.19
CA MET A 409 20.81 -6.44 15.23
C MET A 409 20.87 -5.46 16.41
N SER A 410 22.09 -5.21 16.89
CA SER A 410 22.40 -4.17 17.88
C SER A 410 23.77 -3.56 17.61
N THR A 411 23.98 -2.31 18.02
CA THR A 411 25.26 -1.60 17.96
C THR A 411 25.81 -1.20 19.33
N ASP A 412 25.05 -1.45 20.40
CA ASP A 412 25.34 -1.02 21.78
C ASP A 412 25.26 -2.17 22.80
N TYR A 413 25.09 -3.41 22.34
CA TYR A 413 25.22 -4.59 23.19
C TYR A 413 26.64 -4.68 23.77
N SER A 414 26.72 -4.99 25.06
CA SER A 414 27.98 -4.98 25.84
C SER A 414 28.19 -6.25 26.66
N GLY A 415 27.36 -7.27 26.40
CA GLY A 415 27.38 -8.54 27.13
C GLY A 415 26.34 -8.62 28.25
N GLY A 416 25.93 -9.84 28.59
CA GLY A 416 24.99 -10.12 29.68
C GLY A 416 23.60 -10.50 29.15
N ASP A 417 22.56 -10.15 29.90
CA ASP A 417 21.18 -10.50 29.55
C ASP A 417 20.66 -9.58 28.44
N PRO A 418 20.38 -10.10 27.23
CA PRO A 418 19.94 -9.31 26.08
C PRO A 418 18.56 -8.68 26.28
N ASN A 419 17.73 -9.17 27.21
CA ASN A 419 16.45 -8.53 27.54
C ASN A 419 16.61 -7.24 28.35
N SER A 420 17.82 -6.95 28.85
CA SER A 420 18.11 -5.76 29.64
C SER A 420 19.35 -4.98 29.19
N ASN A 421 20.06 -5.49 28.17
CA ASN A 421 21.28 -4.92 27.63
C ASN A 421 21.21 -4.86 26.10
N GLY A 422 21.69 -3.75 25.55
CA GLY A 422 21.59 -3.45 24.13
C GLY A 422 20.20 -2.95 23.74
N THR A 423 20.17 -2.24 22.62
CA THR A 423 18.98 -1.86 21.88
C THR A 423 18.91 -2.77 20.66
N TRP A 424 17.85 -3.55 20.54
CA TRP A 424 17.69 -4.56 19.49
C TRP A 424 16.68 -4.10 18.45
N THR A 425 17.10 -4.05 17.19
CA THR A 425 16.23 -3.87 16.03
C THR A 425 15.95 -5.24 15.43
N MET A 426 14.67 -5.61 15.32
CA MET A 426 14.27 -6.86 14.66
C MET A 426 14.54 -6.74 13.16
N LEU A 427 15.11 -7.78 12.58
CA LEU A 427 15.38 -7.88 11.15
C LEU A 427 14.26 -8.68 10.47
N ASP A 428 13.84 -8.23 9.30
CA ASP A 428 12.95 -9.03 8.45
C ASP A 428 13.77 -10.08 7.71
N THR A 429 13.40 -11.34 7.84
CA THR A 429 14.22 -12.47 7.40
C THR A 429 13.34 -13.61 6.89
N THR A 430 13.79 -14.27 5.83
CA THR A 430 13.17 -15.52 5.38
C THR A 430 13.66 -16.70 6.21
N MET A 431 12.74 -17.49 6.76
CA MET A 431 13.03 -18.72 7.50
C MET A 431 12.61 -19.94 6.69
N ASP A 432 13.23 -21.10 6.94
CA ASP A 432 12.74 -22.35 6.35
C ASP A 432 11.28 -22.62 6.77
N PRO A 433 10.32 -22.62 5.83
CA PRO A 433 8.91 -22.82 6.17
C PRO A 433 8.59 -24.28 6.51
N ASN A 434 9.52 -25.22 6.28
CA ASN A 434 9.21 -26.65 6.29
C ASN A 434 9.31 -27.31 7.67
N ALA A 435 8.23 -27.27 8.44
CA ALA A 435 8.17 -28.01 9.72
C ALA A 435 8.17 -29.57 9.57
N ASN A 436 8.13 -30.13 8.36
CA ASN A 436 7.82 -31.54 8.10
C ASN A 436 8.96 -32.39 7.52
N SER A 437 10.06 -31.79 7.06
CA SER A 437 11.24 -32.52 6.54
C SER A 437 12.52 -31.72 6.65
N TRP A 438 13.62 -32.40 7.05
CA TRP A 438 14.99 -31.89 6.99
C TRP A 438 15.52 -32.01 5.56
N ASN A 439 15.07 -31.13 4.66
CA ASN A 439 15.45 -31.22 3.24
C ASN A 439 15.55 -29.87 2.53
N THR A 440 15.47 -28.76 3.27
CA THR A 440 15.42 -27.42 2.71
C THR A 440 16.25 -26.47 3.55
N TRP A 441 17.54 -26.33 3.20
CA TRP A 441 18.30 -25.17 3.63
C TRP A 441 17.78 -23.94 2.90
N THR A 442 17.23 -23.01 3.67
CA THR A 442 16.59 -21.79 3.16
C THR A 442 17.45 -20.59 3.50
N ASN A 443 17.84 -19.84 2.48
CA ASN A 443 18.57 -18.60 2.63
C ASN A 443 17.67 -17.51 3.20
N SER A 444 18.23 -16.68 4.09
CA SER A 444 17.52 -15.60 4.77
C SER A 444 17.04 -14.46 3.86
N GLY A 445 17.54 -14.40 2.63
CA GLY A 445 17.50 -13.20 1.80
C GLY A 445 18.65 -12.25 2.14
N SER A 446 18.75 -11.16 1.40
CA SER A 446 19.72 -10.08 1.65
C SER A 446 19.17 -9.09 2.68
N ILE A 447 19.67 -9.16 3.91
CA ILE A 447 19.19 -8.32 5.00
C ILE A 447 20.08 -7.08 5.10
N ASP A 448 19.51 -5.88 4.93
CA ASP A 448 20.24 -4.63 5.09
C ASP A 448 20.53 -4.36 6.57
N VAL A 449 21.82 -4.25 6.91
CA VAL A 449 22.30 -3.89 8.26
C VAL A 449 23.17 -2.63 8.23
N SER A 450 23.11 -1.85 7.14
CA SER A 450 23.87 -0.62 6.93
C SER A 450 23.62 0.49 7.96
N SER A 451 22.54 0.38 8.76
CA SER A 451 22.35 1.24 9.94
C SER A 451 23.46 1.07 11.00
N ALA A 452 24.23 -0.02 10.95
CA ALA A 452 25.43 -0.26 11.76
C ALA A 452 26.75 0.08 11.04
N ASP A 453 26.72 0.61 9.81
CA ASP A 453 27.92 1.05 9.09
C ASP A 453 28.79 1.96 9.97
N GLY A 454 30.11 1.72 9.97
CA GLY A 454 31.06 2.51 10.75
C GLY A 454 31.09 2.18 12.25
N GLN A 455 30.33 1.19 12.72
CA GLN A 455 30.20 0.82 14.13
C GLN A 455 30.54 -0.65 14.38
N MET A 456 30.36 -1.12 15.62
CA MET A 456 30.38 -2.54 15.94
C MET A 456 28.95 -3.08 15.78
N LEU A 457 28.81 -4.17 15.04
CA LEU A 457 27.54 -4.87 14.85
C LEU A 457 27.50 -6.13 15.74
N TYR A 458 26.35 -6.38 16.33
CA TYR A 458 25.99 -7.63 16.98
C TYR A 458 24.74 -8.19 16.31
N ILE A 459 24.81 -9.45 15.88
CA ILE A 459 23.66 -10.19 15.36
C ILE A 459 23.20 -11.19 16.42
N ALA A 460 21.90 -11.27 16.65
CA ALA A 460 21.32 -12.22 17.58
C ALA A 460 20.25 -13.08 16.94
N PHE A 461 20.30 -14.38 17.23
CA PHE A 461 19.23 -15.33 16.96
C PHE A 461 18.58 -15.71 18.29
N LYS A 462 17.32 -15.36 18.43
CA LYS A 462 16.53 -15.66 19.61
C LYS A 462 15.59 -16.81 19.31
N TYR A 463 15.74 -17.88 20.08
CA TYR A 463 14.84 -19.02 20.06
C TYR A 463 13.79 -18.86 21.14
N THR A 464 12.52 -19.12 20.80
CA THR A 464 11.44 -19.25 21.78
C THR A 464 10.62 -20.52 21.54
N SER A 465 10.16 -21.15 22.61
CA SER A 465 9.18 -22.23 22.56
C SER A 465 8.21 -22.19 23.72
N THR A 466 7.10 -22.91 23.59
CA THR A 466 6.03 -22.99 24.59
C THR A 466 5.89 -24.42 25.09
N SER A 467 5.07 -24.63 26.13
CA SER A 467 4.71 -25.98 26.57
C SER A 467 3.90 -26.79 25.53
N SER A 468 3.40 -26.14 24.47
CA SER A 468 2.60 -26.78 23.42
C SER A 468 3.40 -27.11 22.16
N ALA A 469 4.38 -26.29 21.80
CA ALA A 469 5.10 -26.39 20.54
C ALA A 469 6.55 -25.95 20.71
N ALA A 470 7.47 -26.71 20.11
CA ALA A 470 8.91 -26.48 20.17
C ALA A 470 9.51 -26.90 18.84
N ALA A 471 9.74 -25.92 17.96
CA ALA A 471 10.46 -26.14 16.71
C ALA A 471 11.92 -26.46 17.00
N THR A 472 12.56 -27.16 16.08
CA THR A 472 14.01 -27.36 16.05
C THR A 472 14.56 -26.57 14.88
N PHE A 473 15.65 -25.87 15.09
CA PHE A 473 16.36 -25.14 14.05
C PHE A 473 17.80 -25.60 13.95
N GLU A 474 18.25 -25.79 12.72
CA GLU A 474 19.65 -25.75 12.35
C GLU A 474 19.92 -24.40 11.66
N LEU A 475 21.02 -23.76 12.02
CA LEU A 475 21.46 -22.44 11.54
C LEU A 475 22.89 -22.56 11.03
N ASP A 476 23.14 -22.06 9.82
CA ASP A 476 24.42 -22.21 9.14
C ASP A 476 24.75 -21.02 8.22
N ASN A 477 25.97 -21.00 7.70
CA ASN A 477 26.45 -20.06 6.66
C ASN A 477 26.19 -18.58 6.98
N VAL A 478 26.39 -18.18 8.24
CA VAL A 478 26.22 -16.80 8.69
C VAL A 478 27.29 -15.94 8.02
N THR A 479 26.89 -14.92 7.26
CA THR A 479 27.82 -14.04 6.51
C THR A 479 27.41 -12.58 6.63
N VAL A 480 28.38 -11.69 6.85
CA VAL A 480 28.21 -10.24 6.72
C VAL A 480 29.15 -9.72 5.63
N LEU A 481 28.58 -8.99 4.69
CA LEU A 481 29.27 -8.36 3.57
C LEU A 481 29.31 -6.84 3.76
N GLY A 482 30.36 -6.19 3.26
CA GLY A 482 30.49 -4.72 3.25
C GLY A 482 31.27 -4.22 2.05
N LEU A 483 30.88 -3.04 1.55
CA LEU A 483 31.46 -2.35 0.40
C LEU A 483 32.67 -1.48 0.78
#